data_AF-A0A9W6VEI2-F1
#
_entry.id   AF-A0A9W6VEI2-F1
#
_cell.length_a   1.000
_cell.length_b   1.000
_cell.length_c   1.000
_cell.angle_alpha   90.00
_cell.angle_beta   90.00
_cell.angle_gamma   90.00
#
_symmetry.space_group_name_H-M   'P 1'
#
loop_
_entity.id
_entity.type
_entity.pdbx_description
1 polymer ?
#
loop_
_entity_poly.entity_id
_entity_poly.type
_entity_poly.pdbx_seq_one_letter_code
_entity_poly.pdbx_strand_id
1 'polypeptide(L)'
;MPAARRRRPGASFGPLPVANVVVLEVGLAIGLILLTINKSLLYIGIGVLAATLVIAILRWSGKWFTQWVGLTMRYSFRSHDRVTTAPRPGAEPIARDKESVTGPEDVRVSLLRAVVPDLVVAHGTDHERKPVGLASHDGTWTAVLLIEPTPALIGQAGGAPSLPLSSLAPCLEDRGVILDSIQLIWRTYPGSAALPPESPALSSYLEVLGPLPAAARRTTWVAVRLDPRRCPAAIRERGGGVVGAHRALIGALSRVRNALESRGVPTRPLGPEELLRAGISAAELTAVVGNGARVKLQEKWTGVSAAGVEHASYAVTNWPKGKITNSLNTLTSIRTLSATIAMSISPADDEGQIGLRGVVRLSARTGRELDSADGQLKKLAGRAGVSLTPLRGLQVDGLAATMPIGGTA
;
A
#
# COMPACT_ATOMS: atom_id res chain seq x y z
N MET A 1 11.37 13.85 17.97
CA MET A 1 10.77 12.80 17.10
C MET A 1 11.60 11.55 17.28
N PRO A 2 10.99 10.37 17.50
CA PRO A 2 11.73 9.11 17.41
C PRO A 2 12.39 9.03 16.03
N ALA A 3 13.62 8.54 15.97
CA ALA A 3 14.34 8.39 14.71
C ALA A 3 13.60 7.35 13.84
N ALA A 4 13.05 7.78 12.71
CA ALA A 4 12.39 6.86 11.78
C ALA A 4 13.47 6.14 10.96
N ARG A 5 13.55 4.81 11.10
CA ARG A 5 14.51 3.99 10.36
C ARG A 5 13.82 3.25 9.23
N ARG A 6 14.49 3.19 8.08
CA ARG A 6 14.02 2.47 6.91
C ARG A 6 14.05 0.97 7.18
N ARG A 7 12.87 0.32 7.21
CA ARG A 7 12.80 -1.14 7.24
C ARG A 7 13.15 -1.71 5.87
N ARG A 8 14.19 -2.54 5.79
CA ARG A 8 14.59 -3.20 4.54
C ARG A 8 13.60 -4.33 4.22
N PRO A 9 13.21 -4.52 2.94
CA PRO A 9 12.39 -5.66 2.57
C PRO A 9 13.24 -6.95 2.59
N GLY A 10 12.82 -7.94 3.38
CA GLY A 10 13.44 -9.26 3.51
C GLY A 10 14.47 -9.39 4.63
N ALA A 11 14.91 -10.64 4.89
CA ALA A 11 15.98 -10.92 5.84
C ALA A 11 17.31 -10.32 5.35
N SER A 12 17.97 -9.55 6.21
CA SER A 12 19.28 -8.94 5.93
C SER A 12 20.24 -9.23 7.06
N PHE A 13 21.47 -9.62 6.73
CA PHE A 13 22.58 -9.72 7.67
C PHE A 13 23.41 -8.45 7.57
N GLY A 14 23.28 -7.55 8.55
CA GLY A 14 23.95 -6.25 8.54
C GLY A 14 23.59 -5.39 7.30
N PRO A 15 24.58 -4.87 6.54
CA PRO A 15 24.32 -4.03 5.37
C PRO A 15 23.86 -4.81 4.13
N LEU A 16 23.95 -6.15 4.09
CA LEU A 16 23.68 -6.96 2.90
C LEU A 16 22.41 -7.82 3.03
N PRO A 17 21.65 -8.05 1.94
CA PRO A 17 20.59 -9.06 1.91
C PRO A 17 21.18 -10.45 2.14
N VAL A 18 20.45 -11.34 2.83
CA VAL A 18 20.89 -12.74 3.06
C VAL A 18 21.20 -13.46 1.75
N ALA A 19 20.44 -13.19 0.69
CA ALA A 19 20.69 -13.76 -0.64
C ALA A 19 22.10 -13.46 -1.18
N ASN A 20 22.68 -12.30 -0.87
CA ASN A 20 24.03 -11.96 -1.31
C ASN A 20 25.08 -12.77 -0.54
N VAL A 21 24.84 -13.01 0.75
CA VAL A 21 25.70 -13.84 1.59
C VAL A 21 25.68 -15.28 1.07
N VAL A 22 24.49 -15.83 0.77
CA VAL A 22 24.36 -17.17 0.20
C VAL A 22 25.06 -17.30 -1.15
N VAL A 23 24.98 -16.29 -2.03
CA VAL A 23 25.69 -16.32 -3.33
C VAL A 23 27.22 -16.33 -3.14
N LEU A 24 27.73 -15.59 -2.15
CA LEU A 24 29.15 -15.61 -1.81
C LEU A 24 29.57 -16.96 -1.22
N GLU A 25 28.78 -17.53 -0.30
CA GLU A 25 29.03 -18.85 0.29
C GLU A 25 29.05 -19.96 -0.76
N VAL A 26 28.07 -19.97 -1.68
CA VAL A 26 28.02 -20.93 -2.78
C VAL A 26 29.21 -20.77 -3.72
N GLY A 27 29.58 -19.52 -4.06
CA GLY A 27 30.77 -19.26 -4.89
C GLY A 27 32.06 -19.74 -4.24
N LEU A 28 32.20 -19.54 -2.93
CA LEU A 28 33.35 -20.01 -2.15
C LEU A 28 33.39 -21.54 -2.04
N ALA A 29 32.23 -22.17 -1.82
CA ALA A 29 32.12 -23.63 -1.79
C ALA A 29 32.50 -24.25 -3.15
N ILE A 30 32.00 -23.71 -4.26
CA ILE A 30 32.35 -24.17 -5.61
C ILE A 30 33.85 -23.97 -5.87
N GLY A 31 34.40 -22.82 -5.50
CA GLY A 31 35.84 -22.53 -5.63
C GLY A 31 36.71 -23.54 -4.86
N LEU A 32 36.34 -23.86 -3.61
CA LEU A 32 37.04 -24.86 -2.80
C LEU A 32 36.91 -26.28 -3.39
N ILE A 33 35.72 -26.68 -3.84
CA ILE A 33 35.50 -27.99 -4.47
C ILE A 33 36.38 -28.15 -5.72
N LEU A 34 36.42 -27.14 -6.60
CA LEU A 34 37.28 -27.16 -7.78
C LEU A 34 38.76 -27.33 -7.43
N LEU A 35 39.20 -26.72 -6.33
CA LEU A 35 40.58 -26.79 -5.86
C LEU A 35 40.91 -28.17 -5.25
N THR A 36 39.94 -28.84 -4.62
CA THR A 36 40.09 -30.23 -4.15
C THR A 36 40.19 -31.24 -5.30
N ILE A 37 39.55 -30.98 -6.44
CA ILE A 37 39.55 -31.89 -7.59
C ILE A 37 40.90 -31.81 -8.33
N ASN A 38 41.38 -30.60 -8.64
CA ASN A 38 42.63 -30.44 -9.39
C ASN A 38 43.24 -29.04 -9.19
N LYS A 39 44.52 -28.97 -8.83
CA LYS A 39 45.27 -27.70 -8.66
C LYS A 39 45.34 -26.85 -9.93
N SER A 40 45.20 -27.45 -11.12
CA SER A 40 45.14 -26.72 -12.39
C SER A 40 43.87 -25.86 -12.53
N LEU A 41 42.80 -26.21 -11.81
CA LEU A 41 41.53 -25.47 -11.82
C LEU A 41 41.54 -24.23 -10.91
N LEU A 42 42.68 -23.89 -10.29
CA LEU A 42 42.81 -22.75 -9.37
C LEU A 42 42.36 -21.44 -10.02
N TYR A 43 42.74 -21.16 -11.26
CA TYR A 43 42.33 -19.95 -11.97
C TYR A 43 40.83 -19.92 -12.27
N ILE A 44 40.21 -21.08 -12.52
CA ILE A 44 38.76 -21.20 -12.72
C ILE A 44 38.03 -20.98 -11.39
N GLY A 45 38.53 -21.53 -10.28
CA GLY A 45 37.99 -21.29 -8.94
C GLY A 45 38.04 -19.81 -8.55
N ILE A 46 39.17 -19.13 -8.81
CA ILE A 46 39.29 -17.67 -8.62
C ILE A 46 38.30 -16.92 -9.51
N GLY A 47 38.16 -17.33 -10.78
CA GLY A 47 37.20 -16.73 -11.71
C GLY A 47 35.75 -16.84 -11.23
N VAL A 48 35.35 -18.01 -10.73
CA VAL A 48 34.01 -18.24 -10.17
C VAL A 48 33.78 -17.38 -8.93
N LEU A 49 34.75 -17.32 -8.01
CA LEU A 49 34.66 -16.49 -6.80
C LEU A 49 34.59 -15.00 -7.14
N ALA A 50 35.39 -14.54 -8.11
CA ALA A 50 35.34 -13.17 -8.58
C ALA A 50 33.98 -12.86 -9.25
N ALA A 51 33.44 -13.78 -10.05
CA ALA A 51 32.13 -13.62 -10.67
C ALA A 51 31.01 -13.55 -9.62
N THR A 52 31.00 -14.41 -8.60
CA THR A 52 30.00 -14.36 -7.53
C THR A 52 30.15 -13.11 -6.67
N LEU A 53 31.38 -12.63 -6.44
CA LEU A 53 31.64 -11.36 -5.78
C LEU A 53 31.05 -10.18 -6.57
N VAL A 54 31.29 -10.14 -7.89
CA VAL A 54 30.72 -9.12 -8.77
C VAL A 54 29.19 -9.18 -8.74
N ILE A 55 28.59 -10.37 -8.86
CA ILE A 55 27.13 -10.56 -8.82
C ILE A 55 26.55 -10.11 -7.46
N ALA A 56 27.23 -10.41 -6.35
CA ALA A 56 26.79 -10.03 -5.01
C ALA A 56 26.86 -8.51 -4.78
N ILE A 57 27.82 -7.81 -5.42
CA ILE A 57 28.01 -6.36 -5.27
C ILE A 57 27.20 -5.57 -6.30
N LEU A 58 26.85 -6.17 -7.44
CA LEU A 58 26.17 -5.49 -8.54
C LEU A 58 24.81 -4.93 -8.11
N ARG A 59 24.67 -3.60 -8.23
CA ARG A 59 23.41 -2.89 -8.01
C ARG A 59 22.77 -2.57 -9.35
N TRP A 60 21.55 -3.06 -9.57
CA TRP A 60 20.76 -2.80 -10.77
C TRP A 60 19.49 -2.04 -10.39
N SER A 61 19.29 -0.84 -10.95
CA SER A 61 18.09 0.01 -10.76
C SER A 61 17.68 0.21 -9.28
N GLY A 62 18.65 0.36 -8.39
CA GLY A 62 18.41 0.60 -6.95
C GLY A 62 18.19 -0.66 -6.09
N LYS A 63 18.15 -1.86 -6.69
CA LYS A 63 18.09 -3.16 -6.00
C LYS A 63 19.40 -3.95 -6.19
N TRP A 64 19.65 -4.93 -5.33
CA TRP A 64 20.75 -5.88 -5.53
C TRP A 64 20.40 -6.87 -6.64
N PHE A 65 21.38 -7.29 -7.45
CA PHE A 65 21.12 -8.18 -8.59
C PHE A 65 20.42 -9.49 -8.18
N THR A 66 20.80 -10.09 -7.05
CA THR A 66 20.16 -11.29 -6.50
C THR A 66 18.66 -11.10 -6.19
N GLN A 67 18.31 -9.94 -5.64
CA GLN A 67 16.93 -9.56 -5.37
C GLN A 67 16.16 -9.34 -6.67
N TRP A 68 16.82 -8.79 -7.69
CA TRP A 68 16.23 -8.62 -9.01
C TRP A 68 15.96 -9.98 -9.67
N VAL A 69 16.94 -10.89 -9.69
CA VAL A 69 16.76 -12.25 -10.25
C VAL A 69 15.64 -13.01 -9.54
N GLY A 70 15.64 -13.03 -8.20
CA GLY A 70 14.59 -13.70 -7.44
C GLY A 70 13.21 -13.10 -7.69
N LEU A 71 13.12 -11.78 -7.84
CA LEU A 71 11.88 -11.10 -8.20
C LEU A 71 11.42 -11.45 -9.62
N THR A 72 12.33 -11.43 -10.59
CA THR A 72 12.03 -11.77 -12.00
C THR A 72 11.60 -13.22 -12.13
N MET A 73 12.26 -14.16 -11.45
CA MET A 73 11.83 -15.57 -11.43
C MET A 73 10.42 -15.71 -10.81
N ARG A 74 10.20 -15.16 -9.61
CA ARG A 74 8.87 -15.24 -8.96
C ARG A 74 7.77 -14.62 -9.80
N TYR A 75 8.06 -13.50 -10.45
CA TYR A 75 7.15 -12.88 -11.40
C TYR A 75 6.87 -13.84 -12.56
N SER A 76 7.92 -14.31 -13.25
CA SER A 76 7.79 -15.21 -14.41
C SER A 76 7.02 -16.51 -14.13
N PHE A 77 7.11 -17.06 -12.92
CA PHE A 77 6.42 -18.30 -12.54
C PHE A 77 5.03 -18.09 -11.92
N ARG A 78 4.55 -16.84 -11.73
CA ARG A 78 3.22 -16.54 -11.18
C ARG A 78 2.18 -16.33 -12.29
N SER A 79 0.91 -16.56 -11.99
CA SER A 79 -0.18 -16.10 -12.85
C SER A 79 -0.28 -14.57 -12.82
N HIS A 80 -0.26 -13.96 -14.00
CA HIS A 80 -0.32 -12.50 -14.19
C HIS A 80 -1.74 -11.99 -14.45
N ASP A 81 -2.63 -12.91 -14.85
CA ASP A 81 -4.01 -12.63 -15.15
C ASP A 81 -4.90 -13.17 -14.03
N ARG A 82 -5.72 -12.29 -13.45
CA ARG A 82 -6.80 -12.67 -12.54
C ARG A 82 -8.10 -12.19 -13.15
N VAL A 83 -9.04 -13.12 -13.33
CA VAL A 83 -10.37 -12.80 -13.86
C VAL A 83 -11.37 -13.05 -12.76
N THR A 84 -12.16 -12.03 -12.44
CA THR A 84 -13.32 -12.17 -11.56
C THR A 84 -14.58 -11.85 -12.37
N THR A 85 -15.61 -12.66 -12.18
CA THR A 85 -16.94 -12.41 -12.74
C THR A 85 -17.80 -11.93 -11.60
N ALA A 86 -18.27 -10.68 -11.68
CA ALA A 86 -19.24 -10.18 -10.72
C ALA A 86 -20.50 -11.07 -10.75
N PRO A 87 -21.02 -11.50 -9.59
CA PRO A 87 -22.34 -12.11 -9.50
C PRO A 87 -23.39 -11.25 -10.22
N ARG A 88 -24.32 -11.87 -10.94
CA ARG A 88 -25.38 -11.13 -11.66
C ARG A 88 -26.26 -10.40 -10.64
N PRO A 89 -26.62 -9.11 -10.88
CA PRO A 89 -27.59 -8.43 -10.04
C PRO A 89 -28.92 -9.19 -10.08
N GLY A 90 -29.40 -9.64 -8.93
CA GLY A 90 -30.64 -10.42 -8.79
C GLY A 90 -30.48 -11.88 -8.32
N ALA A 91 -29.25 -12.38 -8.15
CA ALA A 91 -29.06 -13.62 -7.40
C ALA A 91 -29.31 -13.34 -5.92
N GLU A 92 -30.43 -13.82 -5.37
CA GLU A 92 -30.73 -13.67 -3.95
C GLU A 92 -29.61 -14.32 -3.12
N PRO A 93 -28.96 -13.57 -2.21
CA PRO A 93 -27.97 -14.17 -1.32
C PRO A 93 -28.70 -15.20 -0.46
N ILE A 94 -28.30 -16.47 -0.59
CA ILE A 94 -28.71 -17.55 0.30
C ILE A 94 -28.43 -17.07 1.72
N ALA A 95 -29.49 -16.81 2.48
CA ALA A 95 -29.41 -16.27 3.83
C ALA A 95 -28.75 -17.29 4.76
N ARG A 96 -27.42 -17.25 4.85
CA ARG A 96 -26.66 -17.79 5.98
C ARG A 96 -26.48 -16.62 6.95
N ASP A 97 -26.91 -16.79 8.20
CA ASP A 97 -26.84 -15.83 9.32
C ASP A 97 -26.26 -14.45 8.96
N LYS A 98 -27.14 -13.61 8.42
CA LYS A 98 -26.87 -12.39 7.63
C LYS A 98 -26.17 -11.23 8.35
N GLU A 99 -25.75 -11.37 9.61
CA GLU A 99 -25.38 -10.20 10.44
C GLU A 99 -23.89 -10.03 10.76
N SER A 100 -23.02 -11.02 10.48
CA SER A 100 -21.63 -10.96 10.98
C SER A 100 -20.54 -10.81 9.92
N VAL A 101 -20.74 -11.27 8.67
CA VAL A 101 -19.69 -11.30 7.64
C VAL A 101 -20.27 -11.11 6.24
N THR A 102 -19.67 -10.20 5.46
CA THR A 102 -19.87 -10.08 4.01
C THR A 102 -18.77 -10.86 3.29
N GLY A 103 -19.17 -11.92 2.58
CA GLY A 103 -18.31 -12.83 1.86
C GLY A 103 -18.28 -12.57 0.35
N PRO A 104 -17.69 -13.50 -0.43
CA PRO A 104 -17.50 -13.38 -1.88
C PRO A 104 -18.80 -13.36 -2.71
N GLU A 105 -19.94 -13.65 -2.12
CA GLU A 105 -21.26 -13.50 -2.72
C GLU A 105 -21.63 -12.02 -3.00
N ASP A 106 -21.08 -11.07 -2.24
CA ASP A 106 -21.22 -9.65 -2.54
C ASP A 106 -20.36 -9.28 -3.76
N VAL A 107 -20.98 -8.59 -4.73
CA VAL A 107 -20.34 -8.15 -5.96
C VAL A 107 -19.06 -7.35 -5.68
N ARG A 108 -19.06 -6.49 -4.66
CA ARG A 108 -17.91 -5.65 -4.30
C ARG A 108 -16.78 -6.50 -3.73
N VAL A 109 -17.07 -7.45 -2.84
CA VAL A 109 -16.05 -8.35 -2.31
C VAL A 109 -15.44 -9.20 -3.42
N SER A 110 -16.27 -9.77 -4.31
CA SER A 110 -15.81 -10.54 -5.47
C SER A 110 -14.89 -9.74 -6.40
N LEU A 111 -15.21 -8.46 -6.64
CA LEU A 111 -14.37 -7.54 -7.40
C LEU A 111 -13.05 -7.23 -6.69
N LEU A 112 -13.10 -6.92 -5.40
CA LEU A 112 -11.92 -6.59 -4.60
C LEU A 112 -10.99 -7.79 -4.42
N ARG A 113 -11.52 -9.02 -4.47
CA ARG A 113 -10.73 -10.26 -4.47
C ARG A 113 -9.85 -10.44 -5.69
N ALA A 114 -10.07 -9.71 -6.79
CA ALA A 114 -9.09 -9.67 -7.87
C ALA A 114 -7.74 -9.10 -7.39
N VAL A 115 -7.78 -8.10 -6.50
CA VAL A 115 -6.60 -7.45 -5.90
C VAL A 115 -6.17 -8.16 -4.62
N VAL A 116 -7.12 -8.46 -3.73
CA VAL A 116 -6.92 -9.00 -2.37
C VAL A 116 -7.64 -10.36 -2.24
N PRO A 117 -7.01 -11.49 -2.66
CA PRO A 117 -7.72 -12.75 -2.97
C PRO A 117 -8.53 -13.38 -1.84
N ASP A 118 -8.06 -13.24 -0.61
CA ASP A 118 -8.62 -13.79 0.62
C ASP A 118 -9.45 -12.78 1.42
N LEU A 119 -9.81 -11.65 0.79
CA LEU A 119 -10.58 -10.60 1.45
C LEU A 119 -11.89 -11.14 2.02
N VAL A 120 -12.13 -10.83 3.29
CA VAL A 120 -13.41 -11.03 3.99
C VAL A 120 -13.71 -9.76 4.77
N VAL A 121 -14.96 -9.31 4.80
CA VAL A 121 -15.36 -8.14 5.61
C VAL A 121 -16.29 -8.58 6.72
N ALA A 122 -15.79 -8.55 7.96
CA ALA A 122 -16.59 -8.80 9.15
C ALA A 122 -17.23 -7.50 9.67
N HIS A 123 -18.35 -7.67 10.36
CA HIS A 123 -19.15 -6.60 10.94
C HIS A 123 -18.83 -6.55 12.43
N GLY A 124 -18.38 -5.39 12.89
CA GLY A 124 -18.16 -5.10 14.29
C GLY A 124 -18.98 -3.90 14.74
N THR A 125 -19.03 -3.67 16.04
CA THR A 125 -19.62 -2.48 16.64
C THR A 125 -18.64 -1.85 17.60
N ASP A 126 -18.55 -0.53 17.57
CA ASP A 126 -17.74 0.20 18.55
C ASP A 126 -18.48 0.36 19.89
N HIS A 127 -17.82 1.03 20.85
CA HIS A 127 -18.39 1.28 22.17
C HIS A 127 -19.64 2.18 22.14
N GLU A 128 -19.80 3.01 21.10
CA GLU A 128 -20.96 3.85 20.84
C GLU A 128 -22.07 3.09 20.06
N ARG A 129 -21.92 1.77 19.87
CA ARG A 129 -22.80 0.92 19.04
C ARG A 129 -22.87 1.34 17.57
N LYS A 130 -21.88 2.08 17.08
CA LYS A 130 -21.77 2.41 15.65
C LYS A 130 -21.14 1.23 14.89
N PRO A 131 -21.61 0.93 13.66
CA PRO A 131 -21.07 -0.16 12.87
C PRO A 131 -19.62 0.14 12.43
N VAL A 132 -18.76 -0.87 12.52
CA VAL A 132 -17.36 -0.83 12.10
C VAL A 132 -17.09 -1.99 11.16
N GLY A 133 -16.58 -1.70 9.97
CA GLY A 133 -16.10 -2.71 9.03
C GLY A 133 -14.71 -3.21 9.39
N LEU A 134 -14.52 -4.53 9.38
CA LEU A 134 -13.25 -5.19 9.67
C LEU A 134 -12.84 -6.03 8.46
N ALA A 135 -11.81 -5.61 7.73
CA ALA A 135 -11.30 -6.38 6.59
C ALA A 135 -10.22 -7.38 7.04
N SER A 136 -10.37 -8.64 6.66
CA SER A 136 -9.35 -9.68 6.83
C SER A 136 -8.56 -9.87 5.55
N HIS A 137 -7.23 -9.88 5.67
CA HIS A 137 -6.30 -10.22 4.60
C HIS A 137 -5.00 -10.76 5.21
N ASP A 138 -4.48 -11.86 4.67
CA ASP A 138 -3.24 -12.53 5.06
C ASP A 138 -3.17 -12.83 6.56
N GLY A 139 -4.29 -13.30 7.13
CA GLY A 139 -4.43 -13.63 8.54
C GLY A 139 -4.43 -12.43 9.50
N THR A 140 -4.50 -11.20 8.98
CA THR A 140 -4.55 -9.97 9.77
C THR A 140 -5.87 -9.23 9.58
N TRP A 141 -6.25 -8.44 10.58
CA TRP A 141 -7.48 -7.65 10.56
C TRP A 141 -7.16 -6.16 10.43
N THR A 142 -7.92 -5.46 9.59
CA THR A 142 -7.78 -4.03 9.32
C THR A 142 -9.11 -3.32 9.55
N ALA A 143 -9.07 -2.23 10.32
CA ALA A 143 -10.20 -1.32 10.51
C ALA A 143 -9.79 0.08 10.06
N VAL A 144 -10.72 0.88 9.56
CA VAL A 144 -10.39 2.13 8.86
C VAL A 144 -11.15 3.31 9.45
N LEU A 145 -10.43 4.40 9.69
CA LEU A 145 -11.00 5.71 9.96
C LEU A 145 -11.01 6.54 8.67
N LEU A 146 -12.12 7.23 8.41
CA LEU A 146 -12.19 8.33 7.47
C LEU A 146 -11.86 9.63 8.20
N ILE A 147 -10.95 10.43 7.64
CA ILE A 147 -10.77 11.81 8.09
C ILE A 147 -11.86 12.66 7.47
N GLU A 148 -12.66 13.31 8.30
CA GLU A 148 -13.73 14.18 7.84
C GLU A 148 -13.13 15.40 7.15
N PRO A 149 -13.47 15.67 5.87
CA PRO A 149 -13.01 16.87 5.22
C PRO A 149 -13.63 18.07 5.93
N THR A 150 -12.81 18.94 6.51
CA THR A 150 -13.30 20.24 6.97
C THR A 150 -13.88 20.95 5.75
N PRO A 151 -15.15 21.38 5.76
CA PRO A 151 -15.74 22.10 4.64
C PRO A 151 -15.03 23.45 4.51
N ALA A 152 -13.98 23.50 3.71
CA ALA A 152 -13.35 24.75 3.34
C ALA A 152 -14.24 25.37 2.26
N LEU A 153 -14.99 26.41 2.62
CA LEU A 153 -15.74 27.21 1.65
C LEU A 153 -14.81 27.75 0.54
N ILE A 154 -13.52 27.95 0.84
CA ILE A 154 -12.40 28.10 -0.12
C ILE A 154 -11.14 27.54 0.55
N GLY A 155 -10.61 26.40 0.09
CA GLY A 155 -9.36 25.82 0.61
C GLY A 155 -8.16 26.25 -0.21
N GLN A 156 -7.16 26.88 0.42
CA GLN A 156 -5.84 27.08 -0.21
C GLN A 156 -5.26 25.70 -0.62
N ALA A 157 -4.83 25.59 -1.87
CA ALA A 157 -4.17 24.39 -2.38
C ALA A 157 -2.88 24.12 -1.57
N GLY A 158 -2.96 23.20 -0.60
CA GLY A 158 -1.87 22.89 0.32
C GLY A 158 -2.22 22.96 1.82
N GLY A 159 -3.40 23.47 2.19
CA GLY A 159 -3.88 23.59 3.59
C GLY A 159 -4.29 22.28 4.28
N ALA A 160 -3.75 21.14 3.84
CA ALA A 160 -3.97 19.86 4.49
C ALA A 160 -3.49 19.90 5.94
N PRO A 161 -4.26 19.38 6.91
CA PRO A 161 -3.72 19.14 8.24
C PRO A 161 -2.43 18.34 8.11
N SER A 162 -1.31 18.88 8.61
CA SER A 162 -0.07 18.12 8.70
C SER A 162 -0.33 16.95 9.64
N LEU A 163 -0.40 15.74 9.10
CA LEU A 163 -0.81 14.59 9.90
C LEU A 163 0.26 14.25 10.95
N PRO A 164 -0.12 14.19 12.24
CA PRO A 164 0.82 14.11 13.34
C PRO A 164 1.27 12.66 13.54
N LEU A 165 2.15 12.16 12.65
CA LEU A 165 2.71 10.80 12.75
C LEU A 165 3.32 10.51 14.12
N SER A 166 3.89 11.54 14.77
CA SER A 166 4.42 11.44 16.13
C SER A 166 3.35 11.10 17.19
N SER A 167 2.12 11.55 17.00
CA SER A 167 1.00 11.25 17.91
C SER A 167 0.45 9.83 17.71
N LEU A 168 0.70 9.21 16.56
CA LEU A 168 0.27 7.85 16.26
C LEU A 168 1.27 6.78 16.72
N ALA A 169 2.54 7.16 16.89
CA ALA A 169 3.59 6.22 17.32
C ALA A 169 3.27 5.51 18.66
N PRO A 170 2.78 6.20 19.71
CA PRO A 170 2.39 5.53 20.96
C PRO A 170 1.20 4.56 20.79
N CYS A 171 0.39 4.71 19.73
CA CYS A 171 -0.73 3.80 19.49
C CYS A 171 -0.29 2.46 18.90
N LEU A 172 0.94 2.35 18.39
CA LEU A 172 1.48 1.11 17.83
C LEU A 172 1.60 0.00 18.88
N GLU A 173 1.90 0.37 20.13
CA GLU A 173 2.05 -0.56 21.25
C GLU A 173 1.35 0.02 22.47
N ASP A 174 0.15 -0.49 22.78
CA ASP A 174 -0.60 -0.02 23.93
C ASP A 174 -1.50 -1.11 24.52
N ARG A 175 -1.59 -1.15 25.86
CA ARG A 175 -2.42 -2.09 26.64
C ARG A 175 -2.29 -3.55 26.19
N GLY A 176 -1.05 -4.01 25.98
CA GLY A 176 -0.73 -5.37 25.55
C GLY A 176 -1.09 -5.70 24.11
N VAL A 177 -1.52 -4.71 23.32
CA VAL A 177 -1.78 -4.85 21.88
C VAL A 177 -0.66 -4.17 21.10
N ILE A 178 0.03 -4.96 20.28
CA ILE A 178 1.08 -4.53 19.37
C ILE A 178 0.51 -4.58 17.95
N LEU A 179 0.28 -3.43 17.35
CA LEU A 179 -0.24 -3.30 15.99
C LEU A 179 0.80 -3.76 14.96
N ASP A 180 0.31 -4.33 13.87
CA ASP A 180 1.12 -4.59 12.68
C ASP A 180 1.59 -3.28 12.07
N SER A 181 0.63 -2.39 11.80
CA SER A 181 0.90 -1.08 11.24
C SER A 181 -0.28 -0.12 11.43
N ILE A 182 0.03 1.17 11.42
CA ILE A 182 -0.95 2.25 11.20
C ILE A 182 -0.60 2.86 9.86
N GLN A 183 -1.51 2.77 8.90
CA GLN A 183 -1.33 3.24 7.54
C GLN A 183 -2.24 4.42 7.24
N LEU A 184 -1.64 5.48 6.72
CA LEU A 184 -2.29 6.69 6.27
C LEU A 184 -2.34 6.69 4.75
N ILE A 185 -3.54 6.77 4.18
CA ILE A 185 -3.76 6.68 2.74
C ILE A 185 -4.41 7.99 2.27
N TRP A 186 -3.69 8.74 1.45
CA TRP A 186 -4.16 9.96 0.81
C TRP A 186 -4.47 9.66 -0.62
N ARG A 187 -5.68 9.98 -1.02
CA ARG A 187 -6.09 9.84 -2.40
C ARG A 187 -6.62 11.13 -2.93
N THR A 188 -6.06 11.56 -4.04
CA THR A 188 -6.39 12.82 -4.68
C THR A 188 -6.87 12.59 -6.09
N TYR A 189 -8.02 13.16 -6.40
CA TYR A 189 -8.54 13.30 -7.75
C TYR A 189 -8.33 14.75 -8.20
N PRO A 190 -7.56 14.98 -9.26
CA PRO A 190 -7.43 16.33 -9.78
C PRO A 190 -8.73 16.78 -10.45
N GLY A 191 -8.98 18.09 -10.51
CA GLY A 191 -10.19 18.63 -11.16
C GLY A 191 -10.29 18.24 -12.63
N SER A 192 -9.13 18.10 -13.29
CA SER A 192 -9.03 17.60 -14.66
C SER A 192 -9.58 16.17 -14.84
N ALA A 193 -9.61 15.35 -13.79
CA ALA A 193 -10.10 13.98 -13.86
C ALA A 193 -11.63 13.88 -14.03
N ALA A 194 -12.38 14.98 -13.86
CA ALA A 194 -13.80 15.01 -14.15
C ALA A 194 -14.13 15.22 -15.63
N LEU A 195 -13.15 15.66 -16.43
CA LEU A 195 -13.34 16.03 -17.83
C LEU A 195 -12.71 14.99 -18.78
N PRO A 196 -13.25 14.80 -19.99
CA PRO A 196 -12.60 14.01 -21.03
C PRO A 196 -11.23 14.62 -21.41
N PRO A 197 -10.23 13.79 -21.76
CA PRO A 197 -8.87 14.28 -22.06
C PRO A 197 -8.80 15.30 -23.18
N GLU A 198 -9.69 15.21 -24.17
CA GLU A 198 -9.72 16.07 -25.37
C GLU A 198 -10.79 17.17 -25.29
N SER A 199 -11.37 17.42 -24.11
CA SER A 199 -12.45 18.42 -24.03
C SER A 199 -11.89 19.87 -24.02
N PRO A 200 -12.47 20.81 -24.78
CA PRO A 200 -12.09 22.22 -24.72
C PRO A 200 -12.21 22.82 -23.31
N ALA A 201 -13.18 22.33 -22.52
CA ALA A 201 -13.35 22.72 -21.13
C ALA A 201 -12.14 22.34 -20.27
N LEU A 202 -11.48 21.22 -20.56
CA LEU A 202 -10.24 20.84 -19.88
C LEU A 202 -9.11 21.81 -20.24
N SER A 203 -8.97 22.16 -21.52
CA SER A 203 -7.96 23.13 -21.97
C SER A 203 -8.15 24.49 -21.28
N SER A 204 -9.37 25.04 -21.27
CA SER A 204 -9.68 26.30 -20.58
C SER A 204 -9.48 26.20 -19.07
N TYR A 205 -9.87 25.09 -18.44
CA TYR A 205 -9.62 24.85 -17.01
C TYR A 205 -8.11 24.88 -16.71
N LEU A 206 -7.29 24.25 -17.55
CA LEU A 206 -5.85 24.19 -17.37
C LEU A 206 -5.15 25.53 -17.62
N GLU A 207 -5.65 26.33 -18.58
CA GLU A 207 -5.18 27.69 -18.82
C GLU A 207 -5.40 28.58 -17.58
N VAL A 208 -6.60 28.53 -17.00
CA VAL A 208 -6.94 29.29 -15.79
C VAL A 208 -6.21 28.77 -14.55
N LEU A 209 -6.07 27.46 -14.41
CA LEU A 209 -5.37 26.85 -13.28
C LEU A 209 -3.88 27.23 -13.25
N GLY A 210 -3.25 27.35 -14.42
CA GLY A 210 -1.84 27.73 -14.54
C GLY A 210 -0.92 26.78 -13.74
N PRO A 211 -0.01 27.30 -12.89
CA PRO A 211 0.92 26.48 -12.10
C PRO A 211 0.34 25.96 -10.78
N LEU A 212 -0.94 26.23 -10.47
CA LEU A 212 -1.55 25.84 -9.21
C LEU A 212 -1.78 24.31 -9.13
N PRO A 213 -1.77 23.73 -7.92
CA PRO A 213 -2.06 22.31 -7.73
C PRO A 213 -3.45 21.95 -8.26
N ALA A 214 -3.52 20.91 -9.09
CA ALA A 214 -4.78 20.47 -9.72
C ALA A 214 -5.72 19.70 -8.78
N ALA A 215 -5.37 19.52 -7.50
CA ALA A 215 -6.10 18.67 -6.56
C ALA A 215 -7.50 19.24 -6.22
N ALA A 216 -8.56 18.64 -6.76
CA ALA A 216 -9.94 19.12 -6.54
C ALA A 216 -10.66 18.37 -5.43
N ARG A 217 -10.41 17.05 -5.29
CA ARG A 217 -10.99 16.23 -4.24
C ARG A 217 -9.92 15.37 -3.60
N ARG A 218 -9.83 15.43 -2.27
CA ARG A 218 -8.95 14.54 -1.51
C ARG A 218 -9.74 13.79 -0.46
N THR A 219 -9.57 12.48 -0.46
CA THR A 219 -10.06 11.59 0.59
C THR A 219 -8.85 11.07 1.38
N THR A 220 -8.98 11.04 2.70
CA THR A 220 -7.91 10.50 3.57
C THR A 220 -8.47 9.41 4.47
N TRP A 221 -7.79 8.27 4.46
CA TRP A 221 -8.09 7.14 5.32
C TRP A 221 -6.93 6.85 6.27
N VAL A 222 -7.25 6.37 7.46
CA VAL A 222 -6.28 5.80 8.40
C VAL A 222 -6.67 4.36 8.66
N ALA A 223 -5.94 3.42 8.07
CA ALA A 223 -6.09 1.99 8.25
C ALA A 223 -5.23 1.52 9.44
N VAL A 224 -5.86 0.87 10.41
CA VAL A 224 -5.22 0.29 11.59
C VAL A 224 -5.22 -1.22 11.42
N ARG A 225 -4.02 -1.82 11.38
CA ARG A 225 -3.85 -3.25 11.10
C ARG A 225 -3.34 -4.00 12.34
N LEU A 226 -3.98 -5.10 12.67
CA LEU A 226 -3.65 -5.99 13.78
C LEU A 226 -3.32 -7.39 13.24
N ASP A 227 -2.16 -7.93 13.63
CA ASP A 227 -1.86 -9.36 13.48
C ASP A 227 -2.19 -10.09 14.80
N PRO A 228 -3.21 -10.97 14.82
CA PRO A 228 -3.59 -11.72 16.01
C PRO A 228 -2.44 -12.52 16.64
N ARG A 229 -1.48 -12.99 15.83
CA ARG A 229 -0.36 -13.82 16.29
C ARG A 229 0.60 -13.04 17.19
N ARG A 230 0.62 -11.71 17.08
CA ARG A 230 1.46 -10.83 17.91
C ARG A 230 0.82 -10.50 19.26
N CYS A 231 -0.49 -10.74 19.42
CA CYS A 231 -1.26 -10.31 20.58
C CYS A 231 -2.05 -11.46 21.27
N PRO A 232 -1.47 -12.66 21.50
CA PRO A 232 -2.25 -13.80 21.98
C PRO A 232 -2.84 -13.60 23.38
N ALA A 233 -2.08 -12.98 24.30
CA ALA A 233 -2.56 -12.71 25.67
C ALA A 233 -3.71 -11.70 25.67
N ALA A 234 -3.53 -10.56 24.99
CA ALA A 234 -4.54 -9.52 24.87
C ALA A 234 -5.84 -10.01 24.20
N ILE A 235 -5.74 -10.91 23.21
CA ILE A 235 -6.90 -11.49 22.55
C ILE A 235 -7.65 -12.44 23.48
N ARG A 236 -6.93 -13.27 24.24
CA ARG A 236 -7.52 -14.21 25.21
C ARG A 236 -8.30 -13.47 26.30
N GLU A 237 -7.74 -12.40 26.84
CA GLU A 237 -8.42 -11.52 27.84
C GLU A 237 -9.71 -10.89 27.29
N ARG A 238 -9.81 -10.72 25.96
CA ARG A 238 -10.95 -10.09 25.28
C ARG A 238 -11.98 -11.11 24.76
N GLY A 239 -11.91 -12.35 25.21
CA GLY A 239 -12.84 -13.43 24.85
C GLY A 239 -12.28 -14.45 23.87
N GLY A 240 -11.03 -14.31 23.44
CA GLY A 240 -10.34 -15.29 22.58
C GLY A 240 -10.81 -15.30 21.13
N GLY A 241 -10.09 -16.08 20.31
CA GLY A 241 -10.41 -16.30 18.90
C GLY A 241 -10.57 -15.01 18.08
N VAL A 242 -11.45 -15.07 17.08
CA VAL A 242 -11.75 -13.95 16.16
C VAL A 242 -12.44 -12.79 16.90
N VAL A 243 -13.35 -13.08 17.82
CA VAL A 243 -14.08 -12.07 18.60
C VAL A 243 -13.14 -11.23 19.45
N GLY A 244 -12.19 -11.87 20.13
CA GLY A 244 -11.15 -11.18 20.91
C GLY A 244 -10.24 -10.31 20.02
N ALA A 245 -9.90 -10.79 18.81
CA ALA A 245 -9.14 -10.02 17.84
C ALA A 245 -9.90 -8.78 17.35
N HIS A 246 -11.20 -8.91 17.05
CA HIS A 246 -12.06 -7.79 16.66
C HIS A 246 -12.14 -6.74 17.78
N ARG A 247 -12.39 -7.18 19.03
CA ARG A 247 -12.43 -6.27 20.19
C ARG A 247 -11.10 -5.57 20.43
N ALA A 248 -9.97 -6.28 20.28
CA ALA A 248 -8.63 -5.69 20.39
C ALA A 248 -8.40 -4.61 19.32
N LEU A 249 -8.78 -4.90 18.07
CA LEU A 249 -8.64 -3.97 16.95
C LEU A 249 -9.56 -2.75 17.09
N ILE A 250 -10.83 -2.93 17.44
CA ILE A 250 -11.78 -1.82 17.67
C ILE A 250 -11.28 -0.92 18.82
N GLY A 251 -10.75 -1.52 19.89
CA GLY A 251 -10.12 -0.77 20.97
C GLY A 251 -8.90 0.03 20.51
N ALA A 252 -8.05 -0.54 19.65
CA ALA A 252 -6.90 0.17 19.08
C ALA A 252 -7.32 1.29 18.12
N LEU A 253 -8.34 1.05 17.29
CA LEU A 253 -8.94 2.03 16.39
C LEU A 253 -9.45 3.25 17.15
N SER A 254 -10.14 3.04 18.28
CA SER A 254 -10.62 4.13 19.15
C SER A 254 -9.46 4.96 19.72
N ARG A 255 -8.32 4.35 20.07
CA ARG A 255 -7.15 5.08 20.55
C ARG A 255 -6.49 5.92 19.46
N VAL A 256 -6.37 5.36 18.26
CA VAL A 256 -5.87 6.09 17.08
C VAL A 256 -6.78 7.28 16.77
N ARG A 257 -8.11 7.08 16.80
CA ARG A 257 -9.10 8.16 16.67
C ARG A 257 -8.87 9.26 17.70
N ASN A 258 -8.80 8.91 19.00
CA ASN A 258 -8.60 9.88 20.07
C ASN A 258 -7.26 10.64 19.93
N ALA A 259 -6.19 9.96 19.49
CA ALA A 259 -4.90 10.59 19.24
C ALA A 259 -4.96 11.63 18.10
N LEU A 260 -5.75 11.37 17.05
CA LEU A 260 -5.99 12.31 15.95
C LEU A 260 -6.90 13.47 16.37
N GLU A 261 -7.98 13.18 17.09
CA GLU A 261 -8.92 14.18 17.62
C GLU A 261 -8.23 15.17 18.58
N SER A 262 -7.31 14.68 19.42
CA SER A 262 -6.50 15.53 20.31
C SER A 262 -5.62 16.55 19.57
N ARG A 263 -5.44 16.36 18.26
CA ARG A 263 -4.70 17.25 17.36
C ARG A 263 -5.62 18.01 16.40
N GLY A 264 -6.92 18.03 16.67
CA GLY A 264 -7.91 18.75 15.87
C GLY A 264 -8.20 18.10 14.51
N VAL A 265 -7.93 16.79 14.37
CA VAL A 265 -8.22 16.04 13.14
C VAL A 265 -9.46 15.17 13.40
N PRO A 266 -10.68 15.62 13.00
CA PRO A 266 -11.89 14.85 13.20
C PRO A 266 -11.89 13.60 12.31
N THR A 267 -12.22 12.46 12.90
CA THR A 267 -12.26 11.19 12.17
C THR A 267 -13.43 10.34 12.63
N ARG A 268 -13.90 9.44 11.77
CA ARG A 268 -14.91 8.44 12.13
C ARG A 268 -14.55 7.06 11.58
N PRO A 269 -14.93 5.97 12.25
CA PRO A 269 -14.79 4.64 11.67
C PRO A 269 -15.67 4.48 10.42
N LEU A 270 -15.20 3.68 9.47
CA LEU A 270 -15.98 3.23 8.33
C LEU A 270 -16.80 2.00 8.73
N GLY A 271 -18.10 2.04 8.43
CA GLY A 271 -18.94 0.84 8.51
C GLY A 271 -18.59 -0.17 7.40
N PRO A 272 -19.12 -1.41 7.45
CA PRO A 272 -18.84 -2.46 6.45
C PRO A 272 -19.10 -2.02 5.01
N GLU A 273 -20.26 -1.39 4.77
CA GLU A 273 -20.67 -0.90 3.44
C GLU A 273 -19.77 0.24 2.92
N GLU A 274 -19.38 1.14 3.81
CA GLU A 274 -18.51 2.26 3.47
C GLU A 274 -17.07 1.80 3.25
N LEU A 275 -16.61 0.79 3.99
CA LEU A 275 -15.31 0.16 3.81
C LEU A 275 -15.21 -0.50 2.44
N LEU A 276 -16.24 -1.26 2.03
CA LEU A 276 -16.32 -1.84 0.68
C LEU A 276 -16.34 -0.76 -0.40
N ARG A 277 -17.12 0.31 -0.20
CA ARG A 277 -17.15 1.46 -1.12
C ARG A 277 -15.80 2.15 -1.23
N ALA A 278 -15.11 2.33 -0.11
CA ALA A 278 -13.76 2.92 -0.07
C ALA A 278 -12.75 2.03 -0.80
N GLY A 279 -12.83 0.70 -0.63
CA GLY A 279 -12.04 -0.27 -1.37
C GLY A 279 -12.27 -0.21 -2.88
N ILE A 280 -13.54 -0.28 -3.32
CA ILE A 280 -13.92 -0.22 -4.74
C ILE A 280 -13.46 1.09 -5.36
N SER A 281 -13.71 2.20 -4.65
CA SER A 281 -13.26 3.50 -5.09
C SER A 281 -11.74 3.47 -5.22
N ALA A 282 -11.00 3.08 -4.19
CA ALA A 282 -9.54 3.05 -4.19
C ALA A 282 -8.95 2.16 -5.30
N ALA A 283 -9.61 1.09 -5.70
CA ALA A 283 -9.19 0.24 -6.81
C ALA A 283 -9.59 0.77 -8.21
N GLU A 284 -10.25 1.93 -8.31
CA GLU A 284 -10.86 2.48 -9.53
C GLU A 284 -11.87 1.53 -10.21
N LEU A 285 -12.53 0.68 -9.42
CA LEU A 285 -13.49 -0.31 -9.91
C LEU A 285 -14.94 0.20 -9.92
N THR A 286 -15.17 1.49 -9.72
CA THR A 286 -16.52 2.05 -9.56
C THR A 286 -17.37 1.85 -10.82
N ALA A 287 -16.78 1.97 -12.01
CA ALA A 287 -17.47 1.87 -13.29
C ALA A 287 -17.97 0.46 -13.64
N VAL A 288 -17.50 -0.58 -12.92
CA VAL A 288 -17.83 -1.98 -13.21
C VAL A 288 -18.71 -2.64 -12.15
N VAL A 289 -18.93 -1.97 -11.00
CA VAL A 289 -19.90 -2.43 -10.00
C VAL A 289 -21.30 -2.39 -10.59
N GLY A 290 -22.03 -3.50 -10.48
CA GLY A 290 -23.44 -3.60 -10.93
C GLY A 290 -23.64 -3.89 -12.42
N ASN A 291 -22.60 -3.78 -13.25
CA ASN A 291 -22.70 -4.01 -14.69
C ASN A 291 -22.63 -5.50 -15.09
N GLY A 292 -22.42 -6.42 -14.14
CA GLY A 292 -22.23 -7.84 -14.41
C GLY A 292 -21.03 -8.18 -15.31
N ALA A 293 -20.19 -7.18 -15.61
CA ALA A 293 -19.06 -7.29 -16.52
C ALA A 293 -17.95 -8.12 -15.86
N ARG A 294 -17.26 -8.93 -16.68
CA ARG A 294 -16.04 -9.63 -16.25
C ARG A 294 -14.95 -8.59 -16.08
N VAL A 295 -14.35 -8.55 -14.89
CA VAL A 295 -13.21 -7.67 -14.62
C VAL A 295 -11.96 -8.52 -14.69
N LYS A 296 -11.13 -8.22 -15.70
CA LYS A 296 -9.78 -8.75 -15.81
C LYS A 296 -8.82 -7.78 -15.12
N LEU A 297 -8.07 -8.31 -14.17
CA LEU A 297 -6.90 -7.66 -13.60
C LEU A 297 -5.67 -8.31 -14.23
N GLN A 298 -4.87 -7.51 -14.92
CA GLN A 298 -3.67 -7.95 -15.61
C GLN A 298 -2.45 -7.23 -15.08
N GLU A 299 -1.54 -7.96 -14.45
CA GLU A 299 -0.27 -7.44 -14.02
C GLU A 299 0.74 -7.43 -15.18
N LYS A 300 1.34 -6.27 -15.40
CA LYS A 300 2.50 -6.07 -16.27
C LYS A 300 3.72 -5.78 -15.39
N TRP A 301 4.90 -5.85 -15.97
CA TRP A 301 6.13 -5.60 -15.22
C TRP A 301 6.18 -4.21 -14.58
N THR A 302 5.62 -3.19 -15.25
CA THR A 302 5.68 -1.78 -14.81
C THR A 302 4.36 -1.23 -14.28
N GLY A 303 3.25 -1.95 -14.42
CA GLY A 303 1.95 -1.51 -13.95
C GLY A 303 0.93 -2.65 -13.86
N VAL A 304 -0.27 -2.35 -13.40
CA VAL A 304 -1.40 -3.29 -13.40
C VAL A 304 -2.60 -2.62 -14.05
N SER A 305 -3.29 -3.34 -14.91
CA SER A 305 -4.52 -2.89 -15.55
C SER A 305 -5.71 -3.55 -14.89
N ALA A 306 -6.70 -2.76 -14.46
CA ALA A 306 -7.94 -3.25 -13.88
C ALA A 306 -9.12 -2.41 -14.38
N ALA A 307 -10.16 -3.06 -14.90
CA ALA A 307 -11.37 -2.38 -15.38
C ALA A 307 -11.12 -1.22 -16.38
N GLY A 308 -10.09 -1.35 -17.23
CA GLY A 308 -9.72 -0.33 -18.21
C GLY A 308 -8.91 0.85 -17.65
N VAL A 309 -8.51 0.78 -16.37
CA VAL A 309 -7.63 1.75 -15.73
C VAL A 309 -6.25 1.14 -15.57
N GLU A 310 -5.21 1.90 -15.93
CA GLU A 310 -3.82 1.50 -15.76
C GLU A 310 -3.26 2.13 -14.47
N HIS A 311 -2.58 1.32 -13.65
CA HIS A 311 -1.97 1.76 -12.41
C HIS A 311 -0.46 1.49 -12.42
N ALA A 312 0.32 2.42 -11.86
CA ALA A 312 1.73 2.22 -11.59
C ALA A 312 2.05 2.60 -10.15
N SER A 313 2.74 1.71 -9.43
CA SER A 313 3.10 1.83 -8.03
C SER A 313 4.62 1.94 -7.84
N TYR A 314 5.02 2.77 -6.88
CA TYR A 314 6.40 3.13 -6.58
C TYR A 314 6.62 3.11 -5.08
N ALA A 315 7.67 2.45 -4.62
CA ALA A 315 8.09 2.52 -3.23
C ALA A 315 8.87 3.81 -2.97
N VAL A 316 8.59 4.47 -1.85
CA VAL A 316 9.40 5.56 -1.32
C VAL A 316 10.66 4.94 -0.71
N THR A 317 11.80 5.17 -1.34
CA THR A 317 13.09 4.59 -0.92
C THR A 317 13.96 5.57 -0.15
N ASN A 318 13.73 6.87 -0.32
CA ASN A 318 14.35 7.90 0.49
C ASN A 318 13.33 8.99 0.82
N TRP A 319 13.26 9.35 2.10
CA TRP A 319 12.42 10.43 2.60
C TRP A 319 13.21 11.75 2.64
N PRO A 320 12.54 12.89 2.42
CA PRO A 320 13.19 14.19 2.50
C PRO A 320 13.60 14.50 3.94
N LYS A 321 14.75 15.16 4.11
CA LYS A 321 15.18 15.66 5.42
C LYS A 321 14.34 16.91 5.75
N GLY A 322 13.33 16.79 6.62
CA GLY A 322 12.49 17.93 7.05
C GLY A 322 11.00 17.63 7.11
N LYS A 323 10.15 18.66 6.85
CA LYS A 323 8.68 18.52 6.89
C LYS A 323 8.17 17.70 5.69
N ILE A 324 8.00 16.40 5.92
CA ILE A 324 7.50 15.42 4.95
C ILE A 324 6.17 15.85 4.31
N THR A 325 5.29 16.54 5.05
CA THR A 325 3.91 16.85 4.62
C THR A 325 3.82 17.74 3.39
N ASN A 326 4.67 18.77 3.27
CA ASN A 326 4.65 19.66 2.10
C ASN A 326 5.12 18.93 0.84
N SER A 327 6.18 18.12 0.97
CA SER A 327 6.69 17.28 -0.12
C SER A 327 5.62 16.29 -0.63
N LEU A 328 4.75 15.78 0.24
CA LEU A 328 3.72 14.82 -0.15
C LEU A 328 2.54 15.45 -0.90
N ASN A 329 2.11 16.66 -0.53
CA ASN A 329 1.06 17.37 -1.27
C ASN A 329 1.50 17.63 -2.72
N THR A 330 2.78 17.91 -2.95
CA THR A 330 3.35 18.06 -4.29
C THR A 330 3.24 16.77 -5.10
N LEU A 331 3.51 15.61 -4.49
CA LEU A 331 3.42 14.31 -5.16
C LEU A 331 1.99 13.93 -5.56
N THR A 332 0.97 14.43 -4.87
CA THR A 332 -0.44 14.18 -5.23
C THR A 332 -1.01 15.16 -6.25
N SER A 333 -0.24 16.15 -6.69
CA SER A 333 -0.69 17.22 -7.60
C SER A 333 -0.52 16.90 -9.09
N ILE A 334 -0.27 15.63 -9.41
CA ILE A 334 0.01 15.16 -10.77
C ILE A 334 -1.30 15.08 -11.57
N ARG A 335 -1.23 15.50 -12.83
CA ARG A 335 -2.34 15.40 -13.78
C ARG A 335 -2.45 13.95 -14.25
N THR A 336 -3.35 13.21 -13.63
CA THR A 336 -3.67 11.82 -13.96
C THR A 336 -5.10 11.53 -13.47
N LEU A 337 -5.63 10.31 -13.63
CA LEU A 337 -6.96 9.98 -13.11
C LEU A 337 -7.01 10.11 -11.59
N SER A 338 -6.05 9.50 -10.88
CA SER A 338 -5.86 9.72 -9.45
C SER A 338 -4.42 9.48 -9.00
N ALA A 339 -4.01 10.21 -7.97
CA ALA A 339 -2.74 9.98 -7.28
C ALA A 339 -3.03 9.53 -5.84
N THR A 340 -2.46 8.39 -5.45
CA THR A 340 -2.60 7.83 -4.10
C THR A 340 -1.24 7.74 -3.44
N ILE A 341 -1.13 8.18 -2.19
CA ILE A 341 0.05 7.99 -1.34
C ILE A 341 -0.40 7.22 -0.11
N ALA A 342 0.22 6.07 0.13
CA ALA A 342 0.05 5.32 1.35
C ALA A 342 1.35 5.36 2.16
N MET A 343 1.26 5.69 3.44
CA MET A 343 2.39 5.71 4.37
C MET A 343 2.06 4.84 5.57
N SER A 344 2.93 3.93 5.94
CA SER A 344 2.73 3.08 7.11
C SER A 344 3.82 3.33 8.14
N ILE A 345 3.38 3.46 9.39
CA ILE A 345 4.24 3.32 10.55
C ILE A 345 4.02 1.93 11.15
N SER A 346 5.10 1.30 11.60
CA SER A 346 5.09 -0.03 12.23
C SER A 346 6.08 -0.06 13.38
N PRO A 347 5.91 -0.96 14.37
CA PRO A 347 6.92 -1.15 15.41
C PRO A 347 8.29 -1.49 14.80
N ALA A 348 9.36 -0.96 15.38
CA ALA A 348 10.73 -1.31 15.03
C ALA A 348 11.33 -2.24 16.10
N ASP A 349 12.33 -3.04 15.72
CA ASP A 349 13.03 -3.94 16.64
C ASP A 349 13.89 -3.16 17.66
N ASP A 350 14.30 -1.93 17.32
CA ASP A 350 15.08 -1.04 18.18
C ASP A 350 14.13 -0.18 19.05
N GLU A 351 14.34 -0.15 20.36
CA GLU A 351 13.55 0.67 21.29
C GLU A 351 13.56 2.15 20.89
N GLY A 352 12.38 2.77 20.90
CA GLY A 352 12.21 4.20 20.60
C GLY A 352 12.31 4.57 19.13
N GLN A 353 12.38 3.60 18.20
CA GLN A 353 12.29 3.85 16.76
C GLN A 353 10.99 3.32 16.16
N ILE A 354 10.58 3.90 15.03
CA ILE A 354 9.45 3.42 14.24
C ILE A 354 9.90 3.12 12.82
N GLY A 355 9.38 2.03 12.26
CA GLY A 355 9.56 1.71 10.86
C GLY A 355 8.62 2.58 10.01
N LEU A 356 9.17 3.35 9.07
CA LEU A 356 8.39 4.16 8.12
C LEU A 356 8.53 3.60 6.71
N ARG A 357 7.40 3.32 6.06
CA ARG A 357 7.32 2.93 4.65
C ARG A 357 6.31 3.79 3.91
N GLY A 358 6.46 3.85 2.59
CA GLY A 358 5.60 4.63 1.72
C GLY A 358 5.49 4.04 0.34
N VAL A 359 4.29 4.07 -0.21
CA VAL A 359 3.99 3.70 -1.59
C VAL A 359 3.22 4.83 -2.24
N VAL A 360 3.63 5.23 -3.44
CA VAL A 360 2.92 6.15 -4.30
C VAL A 360 2.35 5.36 -5.47
N ARG A 361 1.07 5.55 -5.77
CA ARG A 361 0.40 4.96 -6.92
C ARG A 361 -0.21 6.05 -7.77
N LEU A 362 0.04 5.98 -9.07
CA LEU A 362 -0.67 6.73 -10.09
C LEU A 362 -1.68 5.81 -10.76
N SER A 363 -2.88 6.32 -11.02
CA SER A 363 -3.90 5.67 -11.83
C SER A 363 -4.21 6.58 -13.01
N ALA A 364 -4.30 6.03 -14.21
CA ALA A 364 -4.56 6.76 -15.45
C ALA A 364 -5.56 6.00 -16.32
N ARG A 365 -6.27 6.71 -17.21
CA ARG A 365 -7.25 6.09 -18.11
C ARG A 365 -6.59 5.33 -19.25
N THR A 366 -5.36 5.68 -19.58
CA THR A 366 -4.59 5.06 -20.68
C THR A 366 -3.12 4.89 -20.28
N GLY A 367 -2.43 3.97 -20.96
CA GLY A 367 -0.98 3.80 -20.78
C GLY A 367 -0.18 5.06 -21.11
N ARG A 368 -0.57 5.81 -22.15
CA ARG A 368 0.11 7.05 -22.55
C ARG A 368 -0.02 8.15 -21.49
N GLU A 369 -1.19 8.28 -20.88
CA GLU A 369 -1.41 9.20 -19.75
C GLU A 369 -0.56 8.78 -18.56
N LEU A 370 -0.47 7.47 -18.27
CA LEU A 370 0.35 6.94 -17.19
C LEU A 370 1.85 7.22 -17.39
N ASP A 371 2.36 7.05 -18.61
CA ASP A 371 3.77 7.32 -18.94
C ASP A 371 4.11 8.81 -18.78
N SER A 372 3.21 9.71 -19.19
CA SER A 372 3.35 11.16 -18.96
C SER A 372 3.35 11.50 -17.47
N ALA A 373 2.44 10.89 -16.71
CA ALA A 373 2.33 11.06 -15.27
C ALA A 373 3.57 10.52 -14.52
N ASP A 374 4.16 9.40 -14.96
CA ASP A 374 5.42 8.86 -14.43
C ASP A 374 6.59 9.86 -14.59
N GLY A 375 6.71 10.46 -15.79
CA GLY A 375 7.72 11.49 -16.05
C GLY A 375 7.56 12.71 -15.14
N GLN A 376 6.31 13.16 -14.90
CA GLN A 376 6.02 14.26 -13.99
C GLN A 376 6.29 13.89 -12.53
N LEU A 377 5.90 12.68 -12.10
CA LEU A 377 6.15 12.17 -10.75
C LEU A 377 7.64 12.20 -10.41
N LYS A 378 8.49 11.70 -11.32
CA LYS A 378 9.94 11.69 -11.13
C LYS A 378 10.52 13.09 -10.97
N LYS A 379 10.06 14.05 -11.77
CA LYS A 379 10.47 15.47 -11.68
C LYS A 379 10.05 16.08 -10.34
N LEU A 380 8.81 15.85 -9.91
CA LEU A 380 8.28 16.37 -8.64
C LEU A 380 8.96 15.72 -7.43
N ALA A 381 9.20 14.40 -7.47
CA ALA A 381 9.91 13.68 -6.43
C ALA A 381 11.34 14.21 -6.25
N GLY A 382 12.06 14.43 -7.36
CA GLY A 382 13.39 15.06 -7.33
C GLY A 382 13.39 16.43 -6.67
N ARG A 383 12.43 17.30 -7.03
CA ARG A 383 12.26 18.63 -6.40
C ARG A 383 11.89 18.56 -4.93
N ALA A 384 11.11 17.56 -4.54
CA ALA A 384 10.64 17.36 -3.17
C ALA A 384 11.66 16.63 -2.27
N GLY A 385 12.82 16.21 -2.81
CA GLY A 385 13.84 15.46 -2.09
C GLY A 385 13.44 14.00 -1.79
N VAL A 386 12.45 13.46 -2.50
CA VAL A 386 11.93 12.10 -2.33
C VAL A 386 12.51 11.20 -3.42
N SER A 387 13.04 10.04 -3.06
CA SER A 387 13.42 9.02 -4.05
C SER A 387 12.34 7.95 -4.16
N LEU A 388 11.94 7.67 -5.40
CA LEU A 388 10.93 6.68 -5.74
C LEU A 388 11.56 5.55 -6.54
N THR A 389 11.22 4.32 -6.21
CA THR A 389 11.64 3.13 -6.95
C THR A 389 10.41 2.39 -7.46
N PRO A 390 10.26 2.20 -8.78
CA PRO A 390 9.12 1.46 -9.33
C PRO A 390 9.02 0.06 -8.72
N LEU A 391 7.80 -0.35 -8.32
CA LEU A 391 7.51 -1.69 -7.81
C LEU A 391 7.39 -2.71 -8.95
N ARG A 392 8.43 -2.80 -9.77
CA ARG A 392 8.43 -3.70 -10.93
C ARG A 392 8.18 -5.15 -10.49
N GLY A 393 7.22 -5.81 -11.12
CA GLY A 393 6.78 -7.17 -10.78
C GLY A 393 6.07 -7.33 -9.43
N LEU A 394 5.73 -6.24 -8.74
CA LEU A 394 4.97 -6.20 -7.49
C LEU A 394 3.85 -5.13 -7.59
N GLN A 395 3.26 -4.97 -8.76
CA GLN A 395 2.31 -3.89 -9.04
C GLN A 395 0.96 -4.17 -8.43
N VAL A 396 0.53 -5.44 -8.38
CA VAL A 396 -0.67 -5.85 -7.65
C VAL A 396 -0.52 -5.64 -6.15
N ASP A 397 0.66 -5.94 -5.60
CA ASP A 397 0.94 -5.73 -4.18
C ASP A 397 0.99 -4.22 -3.85
N GLY A 398 1.55 -3.41 -4.76
CA GLY A 398 1.51 -1.94 -4.66
C GLY A 398 0.09 -1.37 -4.77
N LEU A 399 -0.75 -1.98 -5.62
CA LEU A 399 -2.18 -1.64 -5.73
C LEU A 399 -2.90 -1.93 -4.42
N ALA A 400 -2.74 -3.14 -3.87
CA ALA A 400 -3.29 -3.52 -2.57
C ALA A 400 -2.79 -2.58 -1.46
N ALA A 401 -1.49 -2.35 -1.36
CA ALA A 401 -0.87 -1.48 -0.35
C ALA A 401 -1.38 -0.02 -0.34
N THR A 402 -2.10 0.41 -1.39
CA THR A 402 -2.70 1.75 -1.50
C THR A 402 -4.23 1.75 -1.36
N MET A 403 -4.81 0.61 -0.95
CA MET A 403 -6.23 0.46 -0.65
C MET A 403 -6.48 0.38 0.87
N PRO A 404 -7.60 0.91 1.38
CA PRO A 404 -7.89 0.93 2.82
C PRO A 404 -8.24 -0.45 3.40
N ILE A 405 -8.50 -1.45 2.55
CA ILE A 405 -9.07 -2.75 2.94
C ILE A 405 -8.05 -3.89 3.05
N GLY A 406 -6.79 -3.68 2.70
CA GLY A 406 -5.77 -4.73 2.78
C GLY A 406 -4.54 -4.44 1.95
N GLY A 407 -3.38 -4.87 2.45
CA GLY A 407 -2.05 -4.58 1.90
C GLY A 407 -1.24 -3.71 2.86
N THR A 408 0.10 -3.81 2.80
CA THR A 408 1.00 -2.95 3.59
C THR A 408 2.00 -2.27 2.66
N ALA A 409 2.26 -0.99 2.90
CA ALA A 409 3.31 -0.22 2.23
C ALA A 409 4.74 -0.72 2.55
#